data_AF-A0A258DB44-F1
#
_entry.id   AF-A0A258DB44-F1
#
_cell.length_a   1.000
_cell.length_b   1.000
_cell.length_c   1.000
_cell.angle_alpha   90.00
_cell.angle_beta   90.00
_cell.angle_gamma   90.00
#
_symmetry.space_group_name_H-M   'P 1'
#
loop_
_entity.id
_entity.type
_entity.pdbx_description
1 polymer ?
#
loop_
_entity_poly.entity_id
_entity_poly.type
_entity_poly.pdbx_seq_one_letter_code
_entity_poly.pdbx_strand_id
1 'polypeptide(L)'
;MRKSLLALLATTSLMTLTPAIAADTAKPAGKPAAEARTPLSELGKDDPYLWMEEIEGTRAMDWAKAQNARSLPVLQGDPRYADLESKALAILNAKDRVPGVSFAGDGSLRNFWQDKDHVRGIWRKTTLDSYRTAEPVWETILDIDALTKAENANWVFKGASCLPPDDTRCLITLSNGGKDAVTVREFDTTAKAFVPGGFELPEGKQNYTWLDKDTLLVGREWKPGELTKSGYAYVLK
;
A
#
# COMPACT_ATOMS: atom_id res chain seq x y z
N MET A 1 26.58 40.60 -11.40
CA MET A 1 27.36 39.87 -12.42
C MET A 1 27.88 38.57 -11.81
N ARG A 2 27.24 37.43 -12.13
CA ARG A 2 27.82 36.08 -12.13
C ARG A 2 26.81 35.21 -12.86
N LYS A 3 27.06 35.01 -14.16
CA LYS A 3 26.27 34.16 -15.05
C LYS A 3 26.70 32.72 -14.79
N SER A 4 25.82 31.90 -14.22
CA SER A 4 26.02 30.45 -14.17
C SER A 4 25.43 29.85 -15.43
N LEU A 5 26.30 29.36 -16.31
CA LEU A 5 25.93 28.57 -17.49
C LEU A 5 25.32 27.24 -17.02
N LEU A 6 24.07 26.99 -17.41
CA LEU A 6 23.49 25.64 -17.42
C LEU A 6 23.99 24.93 -18.68
N ALA A 7 24.87 23.95 -18.51
CA ALA A 7 25.26 23.04 -19.59
C ALA A 7 24.18 21.94 -19.72
N LEU A 8 23.45 21.99 -20.83
CA LEU A 8 22.49 20.97 -21.25
C LEU A 8 23.29 19.78 -21.81
N LEU A 9 23.36 18.68 -21.06
CA LEU A 9 23.87 17.40 -21.57
C LEU A 9 22.74 16.70 -22.33
N ALA A 10 22.70 16.90 -23.65
CA ALA A 10 21.87 16.13 -24.55
C ALA A 10 22.47 14.73 -24.71
N THR A 11 21.82 13.71 -24.16
CA THR A 11 22.15 12.30 -24.41
C THR A 11 21.68 11.93 -25.81
N THR A 12 22.61 11.82 -26.76
CA THR A 12 22.37 11.26 -28.08
C THR A 12 22.23 9.74 -27.98
N SER A 13 21.01 9.23 -28.13
CA SER A 13 20.77 7.79 -28.37
C SER A 13 21.34 7.40 -29.73
N LEU A 14 22.49 6.71 -29.74
CA LEU A 14 22.92 5.95 -30.91
C LEU A 14 22.03 4.70 -31.04
N MET A 15 21.04 4.76 -31.93
CA MET A 15 20.42 3.57 -32.49
C MET A 15 21.37 2.99 -33.55
N THR A 16 22.05 1.90 -33.21
CA THR A 16 22.77 1.10 -34.20
C THR A 16 21.77 0.24 -34.97
N LEU A 17 21.56 0.52 -36.26
CA LEU A 17 20.92 -0.41 -37.19
C LEU A 17 21.85 -1.63 -37.37
N THR A 18 21.41 -2.79 -36.89
CA THR A 18 21.98 -4.07 -37.30
C THR A 18 21.60 -4.38 -38.75
N PRO A 19 22.55 -4.75 -39.62
CA PRO A 19 22.25 -5.19 -40.97
C PRO A 19 21.54 -6.54 -40.95
N ALA A 20 20.52 -6.69 -41.81
CA ALA A 20 19.88 -7.97 -42.07
C ALA A 20 20.91 -8.93 -42.70
N ILE A 21 21.32 -9.94 -41.95
CA ILE A 21 22.12 -11.05 -42.47
C ILE A 21 21.17 -12.01 -43.17
N ALA A 22 21.48 -12.27 -44.44
CA ALA A 22 20.77 -13.19 -45.30
C ALA A 22 20.70 -14.60 -44.69
N ALA A 23 19.57 -15.28 -44.93
CA ALA A 23 19.34 -16.65 -44.52
C ALA A 23 20.40 -17.58 -45.12
N ASP A 24 21.31 -18.06 -44.26
CA ASP A 24 22.17 -19.19 -44.60
C ASP A 24 21.48 -20.50 -44.23
N THR A 25 21.74 -21.48 -45.08
CA THR A 25 21.05 -22.75 -45.24
C THR A 25 20.99 -23.61 -43.97
N ALA A 26 19.82 -24.23 -43.79
CA ALA A 26 19.43 -25.01 -42.62
C ALA A 26 20.38 -26.18 -42.30
N LYS A 27 21.06 -26.10 -41.15
CA LYS A 27 21.53 -27.27 -40.39
C LYS A 27 20.34 -27.81 -39.59
N PRO A 28 20.08 -29.13 -39.51
CA PRO A 28 18.95 -29.62 -38.72
C PRO A 28 19.20 -29.23 -37.26
N ALA A 29 18.35 -28.34 -36.75
CA ALA A 29 18.31 -28.00 -35.34
C ALA A 29 18.01 -29.29 -34.58
N GLY A 30 19.00 -29.78 -33.82
CA GLY A 30 18.72 -30.76 -32.77
C GLY A 30 17.60 -30.21 -31.89
N LYS A 31 16.69 -31.09 -31.43
CA LYS A 31 15.61 -30.72 -30.50
C LYS A 31 16.15 -29.72 -29.47
N PRO A 32 15.51 -28.57 -29.24
CA PRO A 32 15.89 -27.72 -28.13
C PRO A 32 15.87 -28.61 -26.89
N ALA A 33 16.99 -28.65 -26.15
CA ALA A 33 17.05 -29.37 -24.89
C ALA A 33 15.85 -28.89 -24.07
N ALA A 34 14.96 -29.81 -23.71
CA ALA A 34 13.87 -29.48 -22.80
C ALA A 34 14.53 -28.85 -21.58
N GLU A 35 14.18 -27.59 -21.25
CA GLU A 35 14.61 -26.98 -20.00
C GLU A 35 14.34 -27.99 -18.90
N ALA A 36 15.41 -28.48 -18.27
CA ALA A 36 15.31 -29.42 -17.17
C ALA A 36 14.71 -28.67 -15.99
N ARG A 37 13.38 -28.58 -15.96
CA ARG A 37 12.64 -28.09 -14.82
C ARG A 37 12.47 -29.25 -13.87
N THR A 38 12.97 -29.09 -12.64
CA THR A 38 12.68 -30.01 -11.55
C THR A 38 11.17 -30.22 -11.49
N PRO A 39 10.67 -31.47 -11.52
CA PRO A 39 9.26 -31.74 -11.37
C PRO A 39 8.73 -31.07 -10.09
N LEU A 40 7.54 -30.47 -10.15
CA LEU A 40 6.89 -29.88 -8.97
C LEU A 40 6.80 -30.85 -7.79
N SER A 41 6.74 -32.16 -8.06
CA SER A 41 6.73 -33.22 -7.05
C SER A 41 8.06 -33.43 -6.32
N GLU A 42 9.16 -32.95 -6.88
CA GLU A 42 10.51 -33.07 -6.30
C GLU A 42 11.03 -31.72 -5.74
N LEU A 43 10.30 -30.63 -5.98
CA LEU A 43 10.59 -29.32 -5.39
C LEU A 43 10.27 -29.36 -3.89
N GLY A 44 11.28 -29.05 -3.06
CA GLY A 44 11.12 -28.93 -1.60
C GLY A 44 11.13 -30.25 -0.80
N LYS A 45 11.32 -31.40 -1.46
CA LYS A 45 11.25 -32.74 -0.83
C LYS A 45 12.22 -32.94 0.34
N ASP A 46 13.38 -32.29 0.28
CA ASP A 46 14.40 -32.31 1.33
C ASP A 46 14.71 -30.90 1.85
N ASP A 47 13.72 -29.98 1.86
CA ASP A 47 13.95 -28.59 2.27
C ASP A 47 14.22 -28.47 3.79
N PRO A 48 15.46 -28.17 4.22
CA PRO A 48 15.77 -28.01 5.65
C PRO A 48 15.12 -26.76 6.26
N TYR A 49 14.53 -25.89 5.44
CA TYR A 49 13.90 -24.63 5.82
C TYR A 49 12.38 -24.65 5.76
N LEU A 50 11.73 -25.82 5.54
CA LEU A 50 10.27 -25.93 5.46
C LEU A 50 9.54 -25.29 6.65
N TRP A 51 10.12 -25.36 7.85
CA TRP A 51 9.59 -24.73 9.07
C TRP A 51 9.51 -23.19 9.00
N MET A 52 10.19 -22.55 8.05
CA MET A 52 10.11 -21.10 7.82
C MET A 52 8.81 -20.70 7.10
N GLU A 53 8.11 -21.65 6.46
CA GLU A 53 6.82 -21.40 5.81
C GLU A 53 5.68 -21.19 6.82
N GLU A 54 5.86 -21.64 8.05
CA GLU A 54 4.98 -21.31 9.18
C GLU A 54 5.26 -19.88 9.65
N ILE A 55 4.84 -18.88 8.88
CA ILE A 55 5.22 -17.46 9.09
C ILE A 55 4.86 -16.88 10.46
N GLU A 56 3.88 -17.43 11.16
CA GLU A 56 3.50 -17.06 12.53
C GLU A 56 3.95 -18.11 13.58
N GLY A 57 4.59 -19.19 13.13
CA GLY A 57 5.09 -20.27 13.96
C GLY A 57 6.24 -19.84 14.86
N THR A 58 6.31 -20.39 16.07
CA THR A 58 7.30 -20.00 17.09
C THR A 58 8.73 -20.09 16.58
N ARG A 59 9.09 -21.18 15.90
CA ARG A 59 10.45 -21.38 15.36
C ARG A 59 10.81 -20.33 14.31
N ALA A 60 9.93 -20.06 13.35
CA ALA A 60 10.10 -19.03 12.31
C ALA A 60 10.30 -17.64 12.94
N MET A 61 9.42 -17.27 13.86
CA MET A 61 9.46 -15.97 14.53
C MET A 61 10.68 -15.79 15.42
N ASP A 62 11.12 -16.82 16.14
CA ASP A 62 12.31 -16.75 16.98
C ASP A 62 13.58 -16.66 16.14
N TRP A 63 13.65 -17.36 15.01
CA TRP A 63 14.73 -17.17 14.05
C TRP A 63 14.74 -15.75 13.47
N ALA A 64 13.59 -15.21 13.08
CA ALA A 64 13.49 -13.84 12.55
C ALA A 64 13.95 -12.80 13.58
N LYS A 65 13.53 -12.93 14.85
CA LYS A 65 14.01 -12.08 15.95
C LYS A 65 15.51 -12.20 16.14
N ALA A 66 16.08 -13.42 16.09
CA ALA A 66 17.52 -13.63 16.20
C ALA A 66 18.29 -12.99 15.05
N GLN A 67 17.79 -13.07 13.81
CA GLN A 67 18.40 -12.37 12.68
C GLN A 67 18.30 -10.86 12.82
N ASN A 68 17.17 -10.32 13.30
CA ASN A 68 17.03 -8.89 13.58
C ASN A 68 18.02 -8.43 14.65
N ALA A 69 18.17 -9.19 15.74
CA ALA A 69 19.13 -8.89 16.80
C ALA A 69 20.59 -8.91 16.31
N ARG A 70 20.88 -9.74 15.29
CA ARG A 70 22.20 -9.79 14.65
C ARG A 70 22.41 -8.63 13.67
N SER A 71 21.41 -8.27 12.88
CA SER A 71 21.55 -7.30 11.78
C SER A 71 21.43 -5.86 12.22
N LEU A 72 20.53 -5.55 13.17
CA LEU A 72 20.28 -4.18 13.63
C LEU A 72 21.54 -3.50 14.17
N PRO A 73 22.35 -4.11 15.07
CA PRO A 73 23.57 -3.46 15.57
C PRO A 73 24.62 -3.21 14.48
N VAL A 74 24.66 -4.04 13.42
CA VAL A 74 25.57 -3.84 12.29
C VAL A 74 25.18 -2.60 11.50
N LEU A 75 23.88 -2.44 11.22
CA LEU A 75 23.36 -1.29 10.47
C LEU A 75 23.40 -0.01 11.31
N GLN A 76 22.96 -0.08 12.58
CA GLN A 76 22.91 1.06 13.49
C GLN A 76 24.30 1.49 13.99
N GLY A 77 25.27 0.57 13.99
CA GLY A 77 26.66 0.85 14.32
C GLY A 77 27.45 1.51 13.19
N ASP A 78 26.90 1.59 11.97
CA ASP A 78 27.52 2.33 10.87
C ASP A 78 27.51 3.85 11.21
N PRO A 79 28.65 4.55 11.15
CA PRO A 79 28.72 5.98 11.47
C PRO A 79 27.79 6.87 10.63
N ARG A 80 27.33 6.40 9.47
CA ARG A 80 26.39 7.12 8.60
C ARG A 80 24.94 6.99 9.06
N TYR A 81 24.61 5.98 9.87
CA TYR A 81 23.22 5.65 10.21
C TYR A 81 22.49 6.82 10.85
N ALA A 82 23.05 7.42 11.91
CA ALA A 82 22.38 8.47 12.68
C ALA A 82 22.05 9.70 11.83
N ASP A 83 22.97 10.13 10.95
CA ASP A 83 22.74 11.27 10.05
C ASP A 83 21.66 10.94 8.99
N LEU A 84 21.71 9.73 8.41
CA LEU A 84 20.72 9.29 7.43
C LEU A 84 19.32 9.14 8.04
N GLU A 85 19.23 8.53 9.21
CA GLU A 85 17.98 8.40 9.97
C GLU A 85 17.39 9.77 10.29
N SER A 86 18.20 10.69 10.84
CA SER A 86 17.76 12.04 11.18
C SER A 86 17.26 12.80 9.94
N LYS A 87 17.94 12.69 8.79
CA LYS A 87 17.53 13.33 7.54
C LYS A 87 16.24 12.74 6.99
N ALA A 88 16.13 11.41 6.97
CA ALA A 88 14.92 10.72 6.55
C ALA A 88 13.73 11.10 7.43
N LEU A 89 13.91 11.13 8.75
CA LEU A 89 12.89 11.52 9.71
C LEU A 89 12.47 12.99 9.54
N ALA A 90 13.43 13.89 9.30
CA ALA A 90 13.13 15.29 9.02
C ALA A 90 12.27 15.46 7.76
N ILE A 91 12.53 14.68 6.69
CA ILE A 91 11.73 14.69 5.46
C ILE A 91 10.33 14.11 5.70
N LEU A 92 10.23 12.98 6.42
CA LEU A 92 8.94 12.35 6.71
C LEU A 92 8.05 13.22 7.60
N ASN A 93 8.65 13.98 8.51
CA ASN A 93 7.94 14.89 9.43
C ASN A 93 7.84 16.33 8.93
N ALA A 94 8.27 16.60 7.70
CA ALA A 94 8.24 17.93 7.11
C ALA A 94 6.80 18.45 7.02
N LYS A 95 6.57 19.64 7.58
CA LYS A 95 5.24 20.28 7.65
C LYS A 95 4.87 21.06 6.40
N ASP A 96 5.85 21.36 5.56
CA ASP A 96 5.76 22.13 4.33
C ASP A 96 5.59 21.26 3.08
N ARG A 97 5.39 19.94 3.24
CA ARG A 97 5.05 19.05 2.12
C ARG A 97 3.70 19.45 1.54
N VAL A 98 3.61 19.52 0.21
CA VAL A 98 2.37 19.83 -0.51
C VAL A 98 1.34 18.72 -0.26
N PRO A 99 0.18 19.02 0.37
CA PRO A 99 -0.83 18.00 0.64
C PRO A 99 -1.56 17.60 -0.64
N GLY A 100 -1.36 16.38 -1.13
CA GLY A 100 -2.16 15.87 -2.25
C GLY A 100 -3.64 15.77 -1.86
N VAL A 101 -4.52 16.40 -2.64
CA VAL A 101 -5.97 16.46 -2.37
C VAL A 101 -6.80 15.78 -3.46
N SER A 102 -7.99 15.33 -3.07
CA SER A 102 -9.07 14.90 -3.96
C SER A 102 -10.29 15.80 -3.74
N PHE A 103 -11.09 16.03 -4.77
CA PHE A 103 -12.39 16.68 -4.63
C PHE A 103 -13.41 15.68 -4.09
N ALA A 104 -14.28 16.16 -3.20
CA ALA A 104 -15.44 15.43 -2.73
C ALA A 104 -16.74 16.10 -3.18
N GLY A 105 -17.81 15.32 -3.18
CA GLY A 105 -19.17 15.71 -3.51
C GLY A 105 -19.72 16.94 -2.79
N ASP A 106 -19.33 17.13 -1.53
CA ASP A 106 -19.69 18.29 -0.71
C ASP A 106 -18.91 19.57 -1.07
N GLY A 107 -18.10 19.54 -2.14
CA GLY A 107 -17.25 20.65 -2.59
C GLY A 107 -15.97 20.83 -1.78
N SER A 108 -15.73 19.99 -0.77
CA SER A 108 -14.48 20.02 0.01
C SER A 108 -13.34 19.31 -0.72
N LEU A 109 -12.12 19.63 -0.29
CA LEU A 109 -10.90 18.93 -0.67
C LEU A 109 -10.48 17.99 0.47
N ARG A 110 -10.22 16.72 0.16
CA ARG A 110 -9.85 15.70 1.13
C ARG A 110 -8.39 15.30 0.99
N ASN A 111 -7.71 15.13 2.12
CA ASN A 111 -6.30 14.76 2.22
C ASN A 111 -6.10 13.74 3.35
N PHE A 112 -5.15 12.83 3.18
CA PHE A 112 -4.61 12.02 4.25
C PHE A 112 -3.21 12.53 4.60
N TRP A 113 -2.92 12.66 5.90
CA TRP A 113 -1.69 13.27 6.39
C TRP A 113 -1.09 12.46 7.52
N GLN A 114 0.24 12.31 7.49
CA GLN A 114 1.03 11.67 8.55
C GLN A 114 2.20 12.56 8.90
N ASP A 115 2.51 12.70 10.18
CA ASP A 115 3.68 13.40 10.67
C ASP A 115 4.09 12.87 12.06
N LYS A 116 4.94 13.60 12.77
CA LYS A 116 5.42 13.21 14.11
C LYS A 116 4.31 13.12 15.16
N ASP A 117 3.22 13.87 14.97
CA ASP A 117 2.11 13.98 15.92
C ASP A 117 0.96 13.03 15.50
N HIS A 118 0.83 12.75 14.20
CA HIS A 118 -0.11 11.80 13.61
C HIS A 118 0.61 10.69 12.85
N VAL A 119 1.19 9.73 13.58
CA VAL A 119 2.04 8.68 13.02
C VAL A 119 1.23 7.68 12.19
N ARG A 120 0.04 7.30 12.66
CA ARG A 120 -0.92 6.49 11.90
C ARG A 120 -1.69 7.32 10.89
N GLY A 121 -1.85 8.60 11.18
CA GLY A 121 -2.32 9.61 10.26
C GLY A 121 -3.72 10.11 10.55
N ILE A 122 -4.08 11.18 9.87
CA ILE A 122 -5.38 11.82 9.92
C ILE A 122 -5.95 11.96 8.52
N TRP A 123 -7.23 11.60 8.37
CA TRP A 123 -8.02 11.94 7.20
C TRP A 123 -8.75 13.25 7.48
N ARG A 124 -8.53 14.25 6.64
CA ARG A 124 -8.92 15.64 6.87
C ARG A 124 -9.46 16.30 5.61
N LYS A 125 -10.21 17.38 5.78
CA LYS A 125 -10.76 18.20 4.70
C LYS A 125 -10.45 19.67 4.84
N THR A 126 -10.54 20.40 3.74
CA THR A 126 -10.47 21.86 3.66
C THR A 126 -11.35 22.36 2.52
N THR A 127 -11.53 23.68 2.40
CA THR A 127 -12.20 24.29 1.24
C THR A 127 -11.20 24.61 0.14
N LEU A 128 -11.66 24.73 -1.11
CA LEU A 128 -10.80 25.14 -2.23
C LEU A 128 -10.15 26.50 -2.00
N ASP A 129 -10.89 27.45 -1.44
CA ASP A 129 -10.36 28.79 -1.16
C ASP A 129 -9.29 28.77 -0.07
N SER A 130 -9.48 27.98 0.98
CA SER A 130 -8.46 27.82 2.02
C SER A 130 -7.24 27.07 1.52
N TYR A 131 -7.42 26.06 0.66
CA TYR A 131 -6.31 25.31 0.06
C TYR A 131 -5.41 26.17 -0.84
N ARG A 132 -5.92 27.28 -1.39
CA ARG A 132 -5.15 28.21 -2.22
C ARG A 132 -4.27 29.17 -1.42
N THR A 133 -4.39 29.20 -0.09
CA THR A 133 -3.53 30.02 0.77
C THR A 133 -2.23 29.29 1.10
N ALA A 134 -1.26 30.00 1.68
CA ALA A 134 -0.03 29.39 2.18
C ALA A 134 -0.25 28.48 3.39
N GLU A 135 -1.32 28.71 4.15
CA GLU A 135 -1.67 27.98 5.37
C GLU A 135 -3.14 27.54 5.32
N PRO A 136 -3.45 26.43 4.64
CA PRO A 136 -4.81 25.92 4.59
C PRO A 136 -5.30 25.50 5.97
N VAL A 137 -6.56 25.84 6.27
CA VAL A 137 -7.25 25.44 7.48
C VAL A 137 -7.84 24.05 7.25
N TRP A 138 -7.36 23.08 8.02
CA TRP A 138 -7.79 21.69 7.93
C TRP A 138 -8.75 21.33 9.05
N GLU A 139 -9.78 20.57 8.69
CA GLU A 139 -10.73 19.96 9.60
C GLU A 139 -10.55 18.45 9.58
N THR A 140 -10.28 17.83 10.73
CA THR A 140 -10.20 16.37 10.82
C THR A 140 -11.57 15.73 10.59
N ILE A 141 -11.60 14.74 9.71
CA ILE A 141 -12.73 13.84 9.48
C ILE A 141 -12.59 12.60 10.36
N LEU A 142 -11.42 11.94 10.32
CA LEU A 142 -11.11 10.75 11.10
C LEU A 142 -9.64 10.75 11.51
N ASP A 143 -9.38 10.49 12.79
CA ASP A 143 -8.04 10.34 13.35
C ASP A 143 -7.72 8.85 13.55
N ILE A 144 -6.73 8.35 12.81
CA ILE A 144 -6.36 6.93 12.81
C ILE A 144 -5.52 6.59 14.03
N ASP A 145 -4.75 7.53 14.57
CA ASP A 145 -4.00 7.36 15.83
C ASP A 145 -4.97 7.19 17.00
N ALA A 146 -5.99 8.05 17.08
CA ALA A 146 -7.05 7.96 18.09
C ALA A 146 -7.84 6.64 17.95
N LEU A 147 -8.19 6.24 16.73
CA LEU A 147 -8.91 4.99 16.46
C LEU A 147 -8.09 3.76 16.87
N THR A 148 -6.81 3.71 16.48
CA THR A 148 -5.84 2.66 16.84
C THR A 148 -5.78 2.48 18.36
N LYS A 149 -5.71 3.59 19.10
CA LYS A 149 -5.67 3.58 20.56
C LYS A 149 -6.98 3.10 21.17
N ALA A 150 -8.12 3.59 20.67
CA ALA A 150 -9.44 3.26 21.19
C ALA A 150 -9.79 1.77 21.01
N GLU A 151 -9.37 1.18 19.89
CA GLU A 151 -9.69 -0.21 19.54
C GLU A 151 -8.56 -1.20 19.86
N ASN A 152 -7.44 -0.72 20.44
CA ASN A 152 -6.25 -1.52 20.72
C ASN A 152 -5.81 -2.38 19.52
N ALA A 153 -5.80 -1.77 18.35
CA ALA A 153 -5.50 -2.42 17.07
C ALA A 153 -4.34 -1.71 16.37
N ASN A 154 -3.67 -2.36 15.42
CA ASN A 154 -2.56 -1.77 14.68
C ASN A 154 -3.05 -1.21 13.32
N TRP A 155 -3.99 -0.26 13.36
CA TRP A 155 -4.65 0.18 12.13
C TRP A 155 -3.71 0.91 11.16
N VAL A 156 -3.86 0.56 9.89
CA VAL A 156 -3.27 1.25 8.74
C VAL A 156 -4.41 1.65 7.81
N PHE A 157 -4.55 2.95 7.56
CA PHE A 157 -5.56 3.47 6.64
C PHE A 157 -5.19 3.16 5.19
N LYS A 158 -6.10 2.50 4.48
CA LYS A 158 -5.95 2.11 3.06
C LYS A 158 -6.81 2.95 2.12
N GLY A 159 -7.61 3.87 2.65
CA GLY A 159 -8.43 4.79 1.86
C GLY A 159 -9.86 4.88 2.37
N ALA A 160 -10.60 5.78 1.73
CA ALA A 160 -12.04 5.97 1.93
C ALA A 160 -12.71 5.98 0.54
N SER A 161 -13.61 5.05 0.28
CA SER A 161 -14.42 5.02 -0.94
C SER A 161 -15.81 5.57 -0.64
N CYS A 162 -16.11 6.76 -1.15
CA CYS A 162 -17.33 7.47 -0.82
C CYS A 162 -18.40 7.29 -1.90
N LEU A 163 -19.65 7.29 -1.47
CA LEU A 163 -20.82 7.16 -2.33
C LEU A 163 -21.14 8.51 -2.98
N PRO A 164 -20.97 8.64 -4.31
CA PRO A 164 -21.39 9.85 -5.01
C PRO A 164 -22.93 9.96 -5.06
N PRO A 165 -23.47 11.17 -5.28
CA PRO A 165 -22.74 12.42 -5.54
C PRO A 165 -22.34 13.18 -4.28
N ASP A 166 -22.92 12.91 -3.11
CA ASP A 166 -22.71 13.74 -1.92
C ASP A 166 -21.40 13.41 -1.17
N ASP A 167 -20.86 12.20 -1.36
CA ASP A 167 -19.65 11.69 -0.68
C ASP A 167 -19.71 11.75 0.86
N THR A 168 -20.91 11.78 1.44
CA THR A 168 -21.12 11.83 2.89
C THR A 168 -21.08 10.46 3.56
N ARG A 169 -21.32 9.39 2.79
CA ARG A 169 -21.19 7.99 3.20
C ARG A 169 -19.95 7.41 2.56
N CYS A 170 -19.04 6.89 3.38
CA CYS A 170 -17.78 6.34 2.91
C CYS A 170 -17.49 4.98 3.53
N LEU A 171 -16.90 4.10 2.73
CA LEU A 171 -16.32 2.85 3.19
C LEU A 171 -14.86 3.10 3.55
N ILE A 172 -14.56 3.08 4.84
CA ILE A 172 -13.21 3.23 5.39
C ILE A 172 -12.52 1.88 5.40
N THR A 173 -11.36 1.81 4.77
CA THR A 173 -10.60 0.56 4.64
C THR A 173 -9.40 0.60 5.56
N LEU A 174 -9.32 -0.36 6.47
CA LEU A 174 -8.27 -0.47 7.47
C LEU A 174 -7.64 -1.85 7.39
N SER A 175 -6.31 -1.94 7.46
CA SER A 175 -5.64 -3.23 7.73
C SER A 175 -4.99 -3.24 9.10
N ASN A 176 -5.00 -4.41 9.74
CA ASN A 176 -4.35 -4.60 11.03
C ASN A 176 -2.88 -5.01 10.80
N GLY A 177 -1.95 -4.10 11.06
CA GLY A 177 -0.52 -4.33 10.87
C GLY A 177 -0.05 -4.27 9.42
N GLY A 178 -0.80 -3.62 8.53
CA GLY A 178 -0.36 -3.40 7.15
C GLY A 178 -0.57 -4.59 6.21
N LYS A 179 -1.27 -5.64 6.66
CA LYS A 179 -1.65 -6.81 5.85
C LYS A 179 -2.41 -6.42 4.57
N ASP A 180 -2.42 -7.35 3.60
CA ASP A 180 -3.31 -7.30 2.43
C ASP A 180 -4.78 -7.44 2.83
N ALA A 181 -5.04 -8.20 3.90
CA ALA A 181 -6.39 -8.34 4.44
C ALA A 181 -6.82 -7.03 5.11
N VAL A 182 -8.05 -6.63 4.83
CA VAL A 182 -8.63 -5.37 5.31
C VAL A 182 -9.98 -5.64 5.94
N THR A 183 -10.37 -4.80 6.90
CA THR A 183 -11.76 -4.58 7.26
C THR A 183 -12.26 -3.31 6.59
N VAL A 184 -13.54 -3.29 6.24
CA VAL A 184 -14.19 -2.17 5.56
C VAL A 184 -15.40 -1.75 6.38
N ARG A 185 -15.48 -0.49 6.78
CA ARG A 185 -16.52 -0.01 7.71
C ARG A 185 -17.16 1.26 7.16
N GLU A 186 -18.48 1.31 7.18
CA GLU A 186 -19.23 2.48 6.76
C GLU A 186 -19.07 3.63 7.76
N PHE A 187 -18.83 4.82 7.23
CA PHE A 187 -18.54 6.02 7.97
C PHE A 187 -19.32 7.20 7.40
N ASP A 188 -19.91 7.99 8.29
CA ASP A 188 -20.60 9.23 7.97
C ASP A 188 -19.64 10.40 8.17
N THR A 189 -19.27 11.11 7.10
CA THR A 189 -18.32 12.23 7.18
C THR A 189 -18.93 13.50 7.78
N THR A 190 -20.24 13.60 7.85
CA THR A 190 -20.97 14.71 8.48
C THR A 190 -21.02 14.50 9.98
N ALA A 191 -21.40 13.31 10.43
CA ALA A 191 -21.39 12.94 11.85
C ALA A 191 -19.98 12.66 12.38
N LYS A 192 -19.01 12.41 11.49
CA LYS A 192 -17.63 11.99 11.78
C LYS A 192 -17.58 10.73 12.65
N ALA A 193 -18.42 9.76 12.32
CA ALA A 193 -18.56 8.53 13.06
C ALA A 193 -18.81 7.35 12.14
N PHE A 194 -18.39 6.17 12.58
CA PHE A 194 -18.83 4.91 11.97
C PHE A 194 -20.35 4.77 12.13
N VAL A 195 -21.02 4.30 11.08
CA VAL A 195 -22.48 4.17 11.05
C VAL A 195 -22.87 2.92 11.86
N PRO A 196 -23.65 3.06 12.95
CA PRO A 196 -24.12 1.91 13.70
C PRO A 196 -25.01 1.01 12.83
N GLY A 197 -24.65 -0.28 12.71
CA GLY A 197 -25.38 -1.22 11.85
C GLY A 197 -25.22 -0.94 10.34
N GLY A 198 -24.29 -0.08 9.95
CA GLY A 198 -23.93 0.14 8.56
C GLY A 198 -23.13 -1.01 7.96
N PHE A 199 -22.62 -0.82 6.74
CA PHE A 199 -21.78 -1.84 6.10
C PHE A 199 -20.51 -2.11 6.91
N GLU A 200 -20.32 -3.39 7.24
CA GLU A 200 -19.10 -3.88 7.85
C GLU A 200 -18.67 -5.16 7.15
N LEU A 201 -17.52 -5.10 6.48
CA LEU A 201 -16.85 -6.26 5.95
C LEU A 201 -15.75 -6.67 6.93
N PRO A 202 -15.82 -7.87 7.53
CA PRO A 202 -14.79 -8.34 8.45
C PRO A 202 -13.47 -8.57 7.70
N GLU A 203 -12.39 -8.75 8.46
CA GLU A 203 -11.04 -8.88 7.93
C GLU A 203 -10.95 -9.96 6.83
N GLY A 204 -10.43 -9.58 5.66
CA GLY A 204 -10.22 -10.51 4.55
C GLY A 204 -9.62 -9.82 3.32
N LYS A 205 -9.15 -10.61 2.37
CA LYS A 205 -8.78 -10.12 1.03
C LYS A 205 -10.07 -9.94 0.23
N GLN A 206 -10.43 -8.69 -0.04
CA GLN A 206 -11.73 -8.37 -0.61
C GLN A 206 -11.71 -7.14 -1.50
N ASN A 207 -12.60 -7.14 -2.48
CA ASN A 207 -12.94 -5.99 -3.31
C ASN A 207 -14.39 -5.63 -3.06
N TYR A 208 -14.72 -4.35 -3.18
CA TYR A 208 -16.08 -3.88 -3.02
C TYR A 208 -16.31 -2.63 -3.85
N THR A 209 -17.57 -2.36 -4.20
CA THR A 209 -18.00 -1.08 -4.74
C THR A 209 -19.41 -0.78 -4.29
N TRP A 210 -19.71 0.51 -4.17
CA TRP A 210 -21.09 0.98 -4.02
C TRP A 210 -21.88 0.66 -5.29
N LEU A 211 -23.10 0.14 -5.13
CA LEU A 211 -24.14 0.17 -6.16
C LEU A 211 -25.07 1.37 -5.91
N ASP A 212 -25.51 1.52 -4.66
CA ASP A 212 -26.32 2.62 -4.15
C ASP A 212 -26.16 2.73 -2.62
N LYS A 213 -26.92 3.61 -1.97
CA LYS A 213 -26.80 3.88 -0.52
C LYS A 213 -27.05 2.67 0.38
N ASP A 214 -27.80 1.68 -0.09
CA ASP A 214 -28.23 0.51 0.68
C ASP A 214 -27.65 -0.79 0.10
N THR A 215 -26.78 -0.73 -0.90
CA THR A 215 -26.27 -1.91 -1.60
C THR A 215 -24.79 -1.78 -1.98
N LEU A 216 -24.01 -2.80 -1.61
CA LEU A 216 -22.63 -3.01 -2.08
C LEU A 216 -22.56 -4.24 -2.98
N LEU A 217 -21.67 -4.19 -3.97
CA LEU A 217 -21.18 -5.37 -4.67
C LEU A 217 -19.84 -5.76 -4.03
N VAL A 218 -19.72 -6.99 -3.54
CA VAL A 218 -18.58 -7.45 -2.74
C VAL A 218 -18.03 -8.76 -3.29
N GLY A 219 -16.73 -8.74 -3.59
CA GLY A 219 -15.96 -9.92 -3.97
C GLY A 219 -15.05 -10.33 -2.83
N ARG A 220 -15.36 -11.45 -2.17
CA ARG A 220 -14.59 -11.97 -1.04
C ARG A 220 -14.74 -13.48 -0.91
N GLU A 221 -13.97 -14.09 -0.01
CA GLU A 221 -14.19 -15.47 0.41
C GLU A 221 -15.49 -15.56 1.22
N TRP A 222 -16.58 -15.96 0.56
CA TRP A 222 -17.89 -16.11 1.21
C TRP A 222 -18.01 -17.41 1.99
N LYS A 223 -17.28 -18.44 1.55
CA LYS A 223 -17.10 -19.70 2.25
C LYS A 223 -15.63 -20.08 2.20
N PRO A 224 -15.10 -20.75 3.24
CA PRO A 224 -13.73 -21.22 3.25
C PRO A 224 -13.37 -21.97 1.95
N GLY A 225 -12.31 -21.55 1.28
CA GLY A 225 -11.82 -22.13 0.02
C GLY A 225 -12.45 -21.56 -1.25
N GLU A 226 -13.41 -20.63 -1.20
CA GLU A 226 -13.94 -19.93 -2.39
C GLU A 226 -12.97 -18.84 -2.88
N LEU A 227 -11.73 -19.24 -3.12
CA LEU A 227 -10.62 -18.42 -3.61
C LEU A 227 -9.98 -19.09 -4.84
N THR A 228 -9.35 -18.26 -5.67
CA THR A 228 -8.42 -18.74 -6.70
C THR A 228 -7.18 -19.36 -6.04
N LYS A 229 -6.38 -20.11 -6.81
CA LYS A 229 -5.08 -20.62 -6.33
C LYS A 229 -4.11 -19.52 -5.87
N SER A 230 -4.33 -18.29 -6.33
CA SER A 230 -3.57 -17.10 -5.91
C SER A 230 -4.13 -16.42 -4.65
N GLY A 231 -5.18 -16.97 -4.05
CA GLY A 231 -5.78 -16.45 -2.81
C GLY A 231 -6.73 -15.26 -3.00
N TYR A 232 -7.22 -15.00 -4.22
CA TYR A 232 -8.18 -13.93 -4.51
C TYR A 232 -9.59 -14.47 -4.75
N ALA A 233 -10.60 -13.71 -4.34
CA ALA A 233 -12.01 -14.06 -4.56
C ALA A 233 -12.38 -14.04 -6.05
N TYR A 234 -13.23 -14.99 -6.45
CA TYR A 234 -13.82 -15.06 -7.80
C TYR A 234 -15.35 -15.02 -7.80
N VAL A 235 -15.98 -14.95 -6.62
CA VAL A 235 -17.43 -14.86 -6.44
C VAL A 235 -17.79 -13.44 -6.00
N LEU A 236 -18.64 -12.78 -6.78
CA LEU A 236 -19.21 -11.46 -6.49
C LEU A 236 -20.66 -11.64 -5.99
N LYS A 237 -21.06 -10.90 -4.96
CA LYS A 237 -22.45 -10.79 -4.51
C LYS A 237 -22.84 -9.35 -4.28
#